data_AF-A0A6V8N470-F1
#
_entry.id   AF-A0A6V8N470-F1
#
_cell.length_a   1.000
_cell.length_b   1.000
_cell.length_c   1.000
_cell.angle_alpha   90.00
_cell.angle_beta   90.00
_cell.angle_gamma   90.00
#
_symmetry.space_group_name_H-M   'P 1'
#
loop_
_entity.id
_entity.type
_entity.pdbx_description
1 polymer ?
#
loop_
_entity_poly.entity_id
_entity_poly.type
_entity_poly.pdbx_seq_one_letter_code
_entity_poly.pdbx_strand_id
1 'polypeptide(L)'
;MVWKIYSWVFTGILTLSYASMPPEAVSSRELIDIPISTISLVGLFCFAFKRRIGARTFWQFWLFTAISWDLIYNFLLTTHAAVTLTKVAIGALIFVPQYVALYKYSFQPQPAE
;
A
#
# COMPACT_ATOMS: atom_id res chain seq x y z
N MET A 1 17.63 3.44 -6.91
CA MET A 1 16.88 4.42 -7.73
C MET A 1 15.48 3.90 -8.07
N VAL A 2 15.34 2.65 -8.54
CA VAL A 2 14.05 2.01 -8.86
C VAL A 2 12.96 2.23 -7.81
N TRP A 3 13.25 1.97 -6.52
CA TRP A 3 12.27 2.17 -5.44
C TRP A 3 11.76 3.60 -5.29
N LYS A 4 12.58 4.61 -5.59
CA LYS A 4 12.16 6.02 -5.53
C LYS A 4 11.19 6.35 -6.67
N ILE A 5 11.50 5.85 -7.87
CA ILE A 5 10.62 6.02 -9.05
C ILE A 5 9.29 5.32 -8.80
N TYR A 6 9.34 4.06 -8.37
CA TYR A 6 8.14 3.30 -8.03
C TYR A 6 7.32 3.99 -6.93
N SER A 7 7.96 4.49 -5.87
CA SER A 7 7.26 5.25 -4.81
C SER A 7 6.53 6.46 -5.37
N TRP A 8 7.16 7.28 -6.22
CA TRP A 8 6.50 8.45 -6.80
C TRP A 8 5.37 8.09 -7.77
N VAL A 9 5.59 7.09 -8.63
CA VAL A 9 4.57 6.60 -9.56
C VAL A 9 3.36 6.08 -8.79
N PHE A 10 3.59 5.28 -7.74
CA PHE A 10 2.52 4.71 -6.95
C PHE A 10 1.77 5.78 -6.15
N THR A 11 2.46 6.76 -5.58
CA THR A 11 1.81 7.95 -4.99
C THR A 11 0.92 8.64 -6.03
N GLY A 12 1.43 8.90 -7.22
CA GLY A 12 0.68 9.57 -8.29
C GLY A 12 -0.57 8.80 -8.70
N ILE A 13 -0.46 7.47 -8.84
CA ILE A 13 -1.60 6.58 -9.13
C ILE A 13 -2.65 6.69 -8.03
N LEU A 14 -2.26 6.51 -6.76
CA LEU A 14 -3.22 6.59 -5.64
C LEU A 14 -3.88 7.96 -5.55
N THR A 15 -3.11 9.05 -5.63
CA THR A 15 -3.67 10.41 -5.59
C THR A 15 -4.64 10.65 -6.74
N LEU A 16 -4.32 10.22 -7.96
CA LEU A 16 -5.21 10.35 -9.11
C LEU A 16 -6.46 9.47 -8.97
N SER A 17 -6.32 8.26 -8.46
CA SER A 17 -7.44 7.34 -8.20
C SER A 17 -8.43 7.97 -7.22
N TYR A 18 -7.96 8.54 -6.11
CA TYR A 18 -8.84 9.19 -5.13
C TYR A 18 -9.37 10.53 -5.60
N ALA A 19 -8.58 11.33 -6.32
CA ALA A 19 -9.02 12.62 -6.86
C ALA A 19 -10.08 12.47 -7.97
N SER A 20 -10.12 11.33 -8.65
CA SER A 20 -11.12 11.03 -9.69
C SER A 20 -12.39 10.36 -9.16
N MET A 21 -12.46 10.02 -7.87
CA MET A 21 -13.66 9.46 -7.26
C MET A 21 -14.75 10.53 -7.09
N PRO A 22 -15.96 10.32 -7.60
CA PRO A 22 -17.08 11.23 -7.34
C PRO A 22 -17.50 11.14 -5.85
N PRO A 23 -18.01 12.23 -5.25
CA PRO A 23 -18.37 12.27 -3.83
C PRO A 23 -19.36 11.16 -3.43
N GLU A 24 -20.33 10.86 -4.29
CA GLU A 24 -21.29 9.76 -4.08
C GLU A 24 -20.68 8.34 -4.08
N ALA A 25 -19.45 8.16 -4.58
CA ALA A 25 -18.75 6.87 -4.57
C ALA A 25 -17.94 6.62 -3.30
N VAL A 26 -17.79 7.62 -2.42
CA VAL A 26 -17.05 7.48 -1.15
C VAL A 26 -17.88 6.66 -0.17
N SER A 27 -17.67 5.34 -0.21
CA SER A 27 -18.28 4.42 0.74
C SER A 27 -17.52 4.39 2.07
N SER A 28 -18.13 3.80 3.11
CA SER A 28 -17.44 3.54 4.38
C SER A 28 -16.18 2.69 4.24
N ARG A 29 -16.05 1.93 3.15
CA ARG A 29 -14.87 1.12 2.84
C ARG A 29 -13.71 1.99 2.37
N GLU A 30 -13.99 3.00 1.53
CA GLU A 30 -12.97 3.95 1.06
C GLU A 30 -12.40 4.79 2.22
N LEU A 31 -13.26 5.15 3.18
CA LEU A 31 -12.83 5.87 4.38
C LEU A 31 -11.82 5.08 5.22
N ILE A 32 -11.83 3.75 5.13
CA ILE A 32 -10.87 2.87 5.82
C ILE A 32 -9.67 2.57 4.90
N ASP A 33 -9.90 2.41 3.60
CA ASP A 33 -8.83 2.11 2.64
C ASP A 33 -7.81 3.25 2.54
N ILE A 34 -8.29 4.49 2.43
CA ILE A 34 -7.44 5.69 2.29
C ILE A 34 -6.36 5.76 3.39
N PRO A 35 -6.68 5.71 4.70
CA PRO A 35 -5.65 5.78 5.74
C PRO A 35 -4.71 4.56 5.71
N ILE A 36 -5.21 3.36 5.40
CA ILE A 36 -4.38 2.15 5.32
C ILE A 36 -3.38 2.26 4.16
N SER A 37 -3.88 2.62 2.97
CA SER A 37 -3.10 2.91 1.78
C SER A 37 -2.06 4.00 2.04
N THR A 38 -2.43 5.07 2.76
CA THR A 38 -1.55 6.19 3.09
C THR A 38 -0.39 5.77 4.01
N ILE A 39 -0.67 5.04 5.09
CA ILE A 39 0.39 4.58 6.00
C ILE A 39 1.33 3.58 5.29
N SER A 40 0.77 2.71 4.45
CA SER A 40 1.56 1.78 3.64
C SER A 40 2.43 2.53 2.62
N LEU A 41 1.96 3.64 2.05
CA LEU A 41 2.73 4.54 1.20
C LEU A 41 3.86 5.23 1.97
N VAL A 42 3.61 5.66 3.21
CA VAL A 42 4.65 6.23 4.09
C VAL A 42 5.76 5.20 4.33
N GLY A 43 5.41 3.95 4.59
CA GLY A 43 6.40 2.89 4.77
C GLY A 43 7.23 2.63 3.51
N LEU A 44 6.58 2.60 2.34
CA LEU A 44 7.27 2.52 1.04
C LEU A 44 8.22 3.71 0.81
N PHE A 45 7.77 4.92 1.13
CA PHE A 45 8.58 6.13 1.01
C PHE A 45 9.79 6.07 1.96
N CYS A 46 9.57 5.68 3.21
CA CYS A 46 10.65 5.51 4.19
C CYS A 46 11.70 4.52 3.69
N PHE A 47 11.26 3.39 3.13
CA PHE A 47 12.15 2.43 2.49
C PHE A 47 12.92 3.04 1.30
N ALA A 48 12.22 3.67 0.36
CA ALA A 48 12.80 4.18 -0.88
C ALA A 48 13.81 5.31 -0.65
N PHE A 49 13.57 6.14 0.36
CA PHE A 49 14.38 7.31 0.70
C PHE A 49 15.30 7.09 1.90
N LYS A 50 15.34 5.87 2.46
CA LYS A 50 16.11 5.54 3.66
C LYS A 50 15.81 6.49 4.82
N ARG A 51 14.54 6.87 4.98
CA ARG A 51 14.06 7.68 6.11
C ARG A 51 13.55 6.77 7.21
N ARG A 52 13.64 7.26 8.45
CA ARG A 52 13.16 6.54 9.63
C ARG A 52 11.96 7.27 10.20
N ILE A 53 10.82 6.60 10.17
CA ILE A 53 9.58 7.03 10.80
C ILE A 53 9.02 5.82 11.52
N GLY A 54 8.72 5.95 12.82
CA GLY A 54 8.14 4.87 13.63
C GLY A 54 9.13 3.76 14.03
N ALA A 55 8.68 2.92 14.97
CA ALA A 55 9.45 1.78 15.46
C ALA A 55 9.42 0.61 14.48
N ARG A 56 10.45 -0.24 14.52
CA ARG A 56 10.50 -1.48 13.72
C ARG A 56 9.29 -2.38 13.94
N THR A 57 8.89 -2.57 15.19
CA THR A 57 7.74 -3.39 15.60
C THR A 57 6.43 -2.87 15.01
N PHE A 58 6.25 -1.54 14.96
CA PHE A 58 5.08 -0.94 14.30
C PHE A 58 4.97 -1.39 12.84
N TRP A 59 6.06 -1.33 12.07
CA TRP A 59 6.03 -1.72 10.65
C TRP A 59 5.85 -3.23 10.44
N GLN A 60 6.31 -4.05 11.39
CA GLN A 60 6.07 -5.49 11.36
C GLN A 60 4.57 -5.79 11.52
N PHE A 61 3.93 -5.20 12.52
CA PHE A 61 2.47 -5.33 12.69
C PHE A 61 1.72 -4.73 11.50
N TRP A 62 2.16 -3.57 11.02
CA TRP A 62 1.52 -2.88 9.90
C TRP A 62 1.54 -3.70 8.61
N LEU A 63 2.63 -4.41 8.32
CA LEU A 63 2.73 -5.29 7.16
C LEU A 63 1.60 -6.34 7.16
N PHE A 64 1.35 -6.99 8.29
CA PHE A 64 0.28 -7.98 8.40
C PHE A 64 -1.10 -7.35 8.27
N THR A 65 -1.30 -6.17 8.87
CA THR A 65 -2.55 -5.41 8.74
C THR A 65 -2.83 -5.03 7.28
N ALA A 66 -1.83 -4.50 6.57
CA ALA A 66 -1.95 -4.09 5.18
C ALA A 66 -2.30 -5.27 4.27
N ILE A 67 -1.56 -6.38 4.36
CA ILE A 67 -1.84 -7.58 3.56
C ILE A 67 -3.25 -8.12 3.86
N SER A 68 -3.62 -8.19 5.14
CA SER A 68 -4.94 -8.70 5.53
C SER A 68 -6.06 -7.81 5.01
N TRP A 69 -5.89 -6.49 5.11
CA TRP A 69 -6.85 -5.53 4.58
C TRP A 69 -7.01 -5.65 3.07
N ASP A 70 -5.91 -5.68 2.31
CA ASP A 70 -5.97 -5.76 0.84
C ASP A 70 -6.62 -7.06 0.39
N LEU A 71 -6.41 -8.18 1.10
CA LEU A 71 -7.12 -9.43 0.85
C LEU A 71 -8.61 -9.31 1.14
N ILE A 72 -8.99 -8.74 2.29
CA ILE A 72 -10.41 -8.55 2.66
C ILE A 72 -11.09 -7.62 1.65
N TYR A 73 -10.47 -6.49 1.32
CA TYR A 73 -11.01 -5.51 0.40
C TYR A 73 -11.24 -6.13 -0.98
N ASN A 74 -10.21 -6.72 -1.59
CA ASN A 74 -10.30 -7.23 -2.95
C ASN A 74 -11.11 -8.54 -3.09
N PHE A 75 -11.09 -9.45 -2.11
CA PHE A 75 -11.74 -10.75 -2.24
C PHE A 75 -13.11 -10.83 -1.55
N LEU A 76 -13.31 -10.16 -0.42
CA LEU A 76 -14.58 -10.24 0.32
C LEU A 76 -15.50 -9.07 0.00
N LEU A 77 -14.95 -7.86 -0.12
CA LEU A 77 -15.74 -6.65 -0.28
C LEU A 77 -15.99 -6.28 -1.76
N THR A 78 -15.05 -6.56 -2.66
CA THR A 78 -15.22 -6.31 -4.11
C THR A 78 -15.92 -7.49 -4.81
N THR A 79 -17.15 -7.80 -4.42
CA THR A 79 -17.87 -9.01 -4.87
C THR A 79 -18.63 -8.86 -6.19
N HIS A 80 -18.63 -7.68 -6.82
CA HIS A 80 -19.53 -7.36 -7.95
C HIS A 80 -18.90 -7.35 -9.34
N ALA A 81 -17.57 -7.43 -9.46
CA ALA A 81 -16.90 -7.47 -10.75
C ALA A 81 -16.25 -8.83 -10.98
N ALA A 82 -16.40 -9.40 -12.17
CA ALA A 82 -15.65 -10.59 -12.56
C ALA A 82 -14.15 -10.35 -12.32
N VAL A 83 -13.58 -11.09 -11.38
CA VAL A 83 -12.14 -11.09 -11.10
C VAL A 83 -11.48 -11.81 -12.26
N THR A 84 -10.86 -11.05 -13.15
CA THR A 84 -10.12 -11.61 -14.27
C THR A 84 -8.66 -11.80 -13.89
N LEU A 85 -7.99 -12.79 -14.50
CA LEU A 85 -6.56 -13.02 -14.30
C LEU A 85 -5.74 -11.75 -14.54
N THR A 86 -6.14 -10.94 -15.51
CA THR A 86 -5.51 -9.65 -15.83
C THR A 86 -5.60 -8.67 -14.66
N LYS A 87 -6.76 -8.54 -14.00
CA LYS A 87 -6.91 -7.66 -12.83
C LYS A 87 -6.05 -8.12 -11.67
N VAL A 88 -6.00 -9.43 -11.42
CA VAL A 88 -5.16 -10.02 -10.38
C VAL A 88 -3.68 -9.78 -10.68
N ALA A 89 -3.24 -9.97 -11.92
CA ALA A 89 -1.87 -9.74 -12.33
C ALA A 89 -1.45 -8.26 -12.18
N ILE A 90 -2.32 -7.33 -12.59
CA ILE A 90 -2.09 -5.89 -12.42
C ILE A 90 -2.03 -5.53 -10.93
N GLY A 91 -2.98 -6.02 -10.13
CA GLY A 91 -2.98 -5.80 -8.68
C GLY A 91 -1.70 -6.34 -8.04
N ALA A 92 -1.28 -7.55 -8.37
CA ALA A 92 -0.04 -8.13 -7.87
C ALA A 92 1.20 -7.30 -8.28
N LEU A 93 1.26 -6.83 -9.53
CA LEU A 93 2.35 -5.97 -10.01
C LEU A 93 2.45 -4.67 -9.21
N ILE A 94 1.32 -4.15 -8.73
CA ILE A 94 1.25 -2.91 -7.98
C ILE A 94 1.52 -3.16 -6.49
N PHE A 95 0.83 -4.09 -5.83
CA PHE A 95 0.89 -4.27 -4.38
C PHE A 95 2.08 -5.12 -3.90
N VAL A 96 2.55 -6.10 -4.68
CA VAL A 96 3.67 -6.97 -4.24
C VAL A 96 4.95 -6.17 -3.99
N PRO A 97 5.38 -5.22 -4.86
CA PRO A 97 6.55 -4.41 -4.56
C PRO A 97 6.38 -3.56 -3.29
N GLN A 98 5.17 -3.06 -3.00
CA GLN A 98 4.88 -2.33 -1.77
C GLN A 98 5.08 -3.22 -0.53
N TYR A 99 4.55 -4.44 -0.54
CA TYR A 99 4.78 -5.39 0.56
C TYR A 99 6.24 -5.76 0.73
N VAL A 100 6.97 -5.95 -0.39
CA VAL A 100 8.41 -6.22 -0.34
C VAL A 100 9.17 -5.04 0.27
N ALA A 101 8.79 -3.81 -0.05
CA ALA A 101 9.37 -2.61 0.54
C ALA A 101 9.08 -2.53 2.05
N LEU A 102 7.83 -2.73 2.46
CA LEU A 102 7.42 -2.75 3.88
C LEU A 102 8.13 -3.87 4.66
N TYR A 103 8.25 -5.06 4.08
CA TYR A 103 9.01 -6.17 4.67
C TYR A 103 10.49 -5.80 4.83
N LYS A 104 11.15 -5.29 3.79
CA LYS A 104 12.55 -4.88 3.90
C LYS A 104 12.73 -3.77 4.93
N TYR A 105 11.83 -2.80 4.98
CA TYR A 105 11.89 -1.70 5.94
C TYR A 105 11.67 -2.14 7.39
N SER A 106 10.77 -3.10 7.61
CA SER A 106 10.45 -3.64 8.93
C SER A 106 11.47 -4.67 9.44
N PHE A 107 12.27 -5.30 8.57
CA PHE A 107 13.22 -6.34 8.97
C PHE A 107 14.70 -6.00 8.77
N GLN A 108 15.03 -4.94 8.02
CA GLN A 108 16.43 -4.52 7.91
C GLN A 108 16.93 -3.87 9.22
N PRO A 109 18.18 -4.17 9.63
CA PRO A 109 18.82 -3.46 10.73
C PRO A 109 18.83 -1.97 10.42
N GLN A 110 18.17 -1.19 11.26
CA GLN A 110 18.28 0.26 11.18
C GLN A 110 19.70 0.62 11.63
N PRO A 111 20.48 1.39 10.83
CA PRO A 111 21.78 1.87 11.30
C PRO A 111 21.55 2.63 12.62
N ALA A 112 22.39 2.36 13.61
CA ALA A 112 22.36 3.07 14.88
C ALA A 112 22.53 4.57 14.59
N GLU A 113 21.64 5.39 15.15
CA GLU A 113 21.79 6.85 15.19
C GLU A 113 22.97 7.23 16.08
#